data_AF-A0A5E7FIS7-F1
#
_entry.id   AF-A0A5E7FIS7-F1
#
_cell.length_a   1.000
_cell.length_b   1.000
_cell.length_c   1.000
_cell.angle_alpha   90.00
_cell.angle_beta   90.00
_cell.angle_gamma   90.00
#
_symmetry.space_group_name_H-M   'P 1'
#
loop_
_entity.id
_entity.type
_entity.pdbx_description
1 polymer ?
#
loop_
_entity_poly.entity_id
_entity_poly.type
_entity_poly.pdbx_seq_one_letter_code
_entity_poly.pdbx_strand_id
1 'polypeptide(L)' 'MISRAEALAQLRPYIAEHLLAGGSMHHITRHVLGLGTGFPGARKFRQLLSVDIHKAKDPLALLDQAAELLAGR' A
#
# COMPACT_ATOMS: atom_id res chain seq x y z
N MET A 1 -6.86 18.29 6.63
CA MET A 1 -5.95 17.22 7.12
C MET A 1 -6.30 15.98 6.34
N ILE A 2 -5.36 15.37 5.61
CA ILE A 2 -5.65 14.15 4.84
C ILE A 2 -5.59 12.93 5.76
N SER A 3 -6.42 11.93 5.49
CA SER A 3 -6.40 10.65 6.19
C SER A 3 -5.24 9.77 5.68
N ARG A 4 -4.92 8.71 6.43
CA ARG A 4 -3.91 7.72 6.04
C ARG A 4 -4.30 6.97 4.76
N ALA A 5 -5.59 6.67 4.61
CA ALA A 5 -6.13 6.04 3.40
C ALA A 5 -6.04 6.98 2.20
N GLU A 6 -6.38 8.26 2.38
CA GLU A 6 -6.24 9.30 1.34
C GLU A 6 -4.78 9.48 0.90
N ALA A 7 -3.84 9.50 1.84
CA ALA A 7 -2.41 9.59 1.52
C ALA A 7 -1.95 8.39 0.66
N LEU A 8 -2.42 7.18 0.96
CA LEU A 8 -2.08 6.00 0.16
C LEU A 8 -2.76 6.01 -1.22
N ALA A 9 -4.00 6.49 -1.30
CA ALA A 9 -4.73 6.65 -2.56
C ALA A 9 -4.04 7.67 -3.49
N GLN A 10 -3.51 8.76 -2.94
CA GLN A 10 -2.74 9.73 -3.71
C GLN A 10 -1.42 9.18 -4.25
N LEU A 11 -0.84 8.15 -3.62
CA LEU A 11 0.39 7.49 -4.08
C LEU A 11 0.13 6.50 -5.23
N ARG A 12 -1.13 6.05 -5.40
CA ARG A 12 -1.50 5.02 -6.37
C ARG A 12 -1.12 5.35 -7.82
N PRO A 13 -1.34 6.57 -8.36
CA PRO A 13 -0.95 6.90 -9.74
C PRO A 13 0.56 6.79 -9.96
N TYR A 14 1.36 7.29 -9.00
CA TYR A 14 2.82 7.18 -9.04
C TYR A 14 3.30 5.73 -9.02
N ILE A 15 2.69 4.87 -8.20
CA ILE A 15 3.00 3.43 -8.19
C ILE A 15 2.63 2.79 -9.53
N ALA A 16 1.50 3.16 -10.13
CA ALA A 16 1.08 2.63 -11.43
C ALA A 16 2.07 2.99 -12.53
N GLU A 17 2.52 4.25 -12.59
CA GLU A 17 3.56 4.69 -13.52
C GLU A 17 4.88 3.95 -13.30
N HIS A 18 5.28 3.76 -12.03
CA HIS A 18 6.50 3.03 -11.69
C HIS A 18 6.44 1.56 -12.15
N LEU A 19 5.29 0.89 -12.01
CA LEU A 19 5.08 -0.48 -12.47
C LEU A 19 5.16 -0.56 -14.01
N LEU A 20 4.57 0.40 -14.72
CA LEU A 20 4.65 0.47 -16.19
C LEU A 20 6.10 0.66 -16.68
N ALA A 21 6.92 1.37 -15.91
CA ALA A 21 8.35 1.53 -16.17
C ALA A 21 9.19 0.28 -15.82
N GLY A 22 8.57 -0.85 -15.44
CA GLY A 22 9.25 -2.08 -15.06
C GLY A 22 9.76 -2.08 -13.61
N GLY A 23 9.36 -1.11 -12.81
CA GLY A 23 9.70 -0.99 -11.40
C GLY A 23 8.92 -1.96 -10.51
N SER A 24 9.37 -2.10 -9.26
CA SER A 24 8.72 -2.95 -8.26
C SER A 24 7.96 -2.09 -7.25
N MET A 25 6.68 -2.38 -7.04
CA MET A 25 5.86 -1.69 -6.03
C MET A 25 6.50 -1.75 -4.63
N HIS A 26 7.19 -2.84 -4.29
CA HIS A 26 7.86 -2.98 -2.99
C HIS A 26 8.92 -1.89 -2.73
N HIS A 27 9.60 -1.40 -3.78
CA HIS A 27 10.56 -0.31 -3.65
C HIS A 27 9.91 0.98 -3.12
N ILE A 28 8.63 1.18 -3.41
CA ILE A 28 7.86 2.33 -2.95
C ILE A 28 7.19 2.00 -1.61
N THR A 29 6.48 0.87 -1.53
CA THR A 29 5.60 0.58 -0.38
C THR A 29 6.36 0.33 0.92
N ARG A 30 7.64 -0.07 0.87
CA ARG A 30 8.50 -0.20 2.06
C ARG A 30 8.63 1.11 2.86
N HIS A 31 8.46 2.26 2.21
CA HIS A 31 8.56 3.58 2.85
C HIS A 31 7.24 4.03 3.50
N VAL A 32 6.12 3.43 3.12
CA VAL A 32 4.79 3.83 3.63
C VAL A 32 4.21 2.84 4.65
N LEU A 33 4.97 1.82 5.05
CA LEU A 33 4.60 0.89 6.12
C LEU A 33 4.31 1.60 7.45
N GLY A 34 4.92 2.77 7.66
CA GLY A 34 4.73 3.62 8.84
C GLY A 34 3.32 4.20 8.96
N LEU A 35 2.60 4.40 7.84
CA LEU A 35 1.19 4.83 7.84
C LEU A 35 0.32 3.86 8.67
N GLY A 36 0.73 2.60 8.70
CA GLY A 36 0.04 1.56 9.41
C GLY A 36 0.33 1.46 10.92
N THR A 37 0.79 2.52 11.59
CA THR A 37 1.14 2.47 13.01
C THR A 37 -0.06 2.84 13.90
N GLY A 38 -0.26 2.10 15.00
CA GLY A 38 -1.25 2.45 16.03
C GLY A 38 -2.73 2.30 15.64
N PHE A 39 -3.09 1.40 14.71
CA PHE A 39 -4.49 1.13 14.36
C PHE A 39 -4.79 -0.39 14.25
N PRO A 40 -6.04 -0.83 14.47
CA PRO A 40 -6.45 -2.23 14.24
C PRO A 40 -6.27 -2.64 12.79
N GLY A 41 -5.54 -3.74 12.52
CA GLY A 41 -5.22 -4.16 11.15
C GLY A 41 -3.81 -3.78 10.67
N ALA A 42 -3.06 -3.04 11.49
CA ALA A 42 -1.65 -2.66 11.25
C ALA A 42 -0.73 -3.82 10.84
N ARG A 43 -0.92 -5.00 11.43
CA ARG A 43 -0.14 -6.20 11.07
C ARG A 43 -0.46 -6.67 9.64
N LYS A 44 -1.75 -6.75 9.28
CA LYS A 44 -2.17 -7.21 7.95
C LYS A 44 -1.78 -6.19 6.87
N PHE A 45 -1.88 -4.89 7.17
CA PHE A 45 -1.38 -3.83 6.30
C PHE A 45 0.10 -4.02 5.95
N ARG A 46 0.96 -4.22 6.96
CA ARG A 46 2.39 -4.48 6.72
C ARG A 46 2.61 -5.77 5.93
N GLN A 47 1.94 -6.86 6.31
CA GLN A 47 2.03 -8.14 5.62
C GLN A 47 1.71 -8.04 4.13
N LEU A 48 0.62 -7.33 3.77
CA LEU A 48 0.25 -7.12 2.37
C LEU A 48 1.38 -6.43 1.60
N LEU A 49 1.87 -5.30 2.12
CA LEU A 49 2.81 -4.43 1.42
C LEU A 49 4.27 -4.88 1.47
N SER A 50 4.65 -5.77 2.38
CA SER A 50 6.03 -6.25 2.51
C SER A 50 6.23 -7.70 2.09
N VAL A 51 5.21 -8.55 2.19
CA VAL A 51 5.35 -9.99 1.90
C VAL A 51 4.45 -10.42 0.76
N ASP A 52 3.14 -10.16 0.86
CA ASP A 52 2.17 -10.68 -0.10
C ASP A 52 2.34 -10.02 -1.48
N ILE A 53 2.87 -8.78 -1.53
CA ILE A 53 3.20 -8.06 -2.77
C ILE A 53 4.12 -8.82 -3.72
N HIS A 54 5.08 -9.60 -3.20
CA HIS A 54 5.99 -10.37 -4.04
C HIS A 54 5.31 -11.52 -4.79
N LYS A 55 4.09 -11.89 -4.37
CA LYS A 55 3.29 -12.98 -4.96
C LYS A 55 2.06 -12.45 -5.69
N ALA A 56 1.83 -11.13 -5.67
CA ALA A 56 0.63 -10.53 -6.23
C ALA A 56 0.69 -10.51 -7.76
N LYS A 57 -0.35 -11.06 -8.39
CA LYS A 57 -0.55 -10.91 -9.85
C LYS A 57 -0.98 -9.49 -10.22
N ASP A 58 -1.68 -8.82 -9.29
CA ASP A 58 -2.09 -7.42 -9.41
C ASP A 58 -1.63 -6.64 -8.17
N PRO A 59 -0.45 -5.99 -8.26
CA PRO A 59 0.07 -5.11 -7.21
C PRO A 59 -0.88 -3.97 -6.83
N LEU A 60 -1.58 -3.38 -7.78
CA LEU A 60 -2.44 -2.21 -7.52
C LEU A 60 -3.71 -2.62 -6.76
N ALA A 61 -4.31 -3.76 -7.11
CA ALA A 61 -5.42 -4.30 -6.33
C ALA A 61 -5.01 -4.63 -4.88
N LEU A 62 -3.77 -5.09 -4.65
CA LEU A 62 -3.25 -5.33 -3.31
C LEU A 62 -3.04 -4.00 -2.55
N LEU A 63 -2.57 -2.95 -3.23
CA LEU A 63 -2.46 -1.61 -2.65
C LEU A 63 -3.84 -1.08 -2.22
N ASP A 64 -4.87 -1.29 -3.05
CA ASP A 64 -6.24 -0.88 -2.77
C ASP A 64 -6.78 -1.60 -1.51
N GLN A 65 -6.56 -2.91 -1.38
CA GLN A 65 -6.88 -3.67 -0.15
C GLN A 65 -6.14 -3.14 1.09
N ALA A 66 -4.88 -2.74 0.94
CA ALA A 66 -4.12 -2.15 2.03
C ALA A 66 -4.69 -0.77 2.44
N ALA A 67 -5.19 0.02 1.49
CA ALA A 67 -5.84 1.30 1.77
C ALA A 67 -7.16 1.13 2.53
N GLU A 68 -7.95 0.10 2.20
CA GLU A 68 -9.19 -0.23 2.93
C GLU A 68 -8.95 -0.51 4.41
N LEU A 69 -7.84 -1.20 4.74
CA LEU A 69 -7.47 -1.43 6.14
C LEU A 69 -7.20 -0.12 6.88
N LEU A 70 -6.55 0.85 6.24
CA LEU A 70 -6.28 2.18 6.82
C LEU A 70 -7.53 3.05 6.95
N ALA A 71 -8.54 2.80 6.11
CA ALA A 71 -9.83 3.47 6.18
C ALA A 71 -10.71 2.95 7.34
N GLY A 72 -10.19 1.99 8.13
CA GLY A 72 -10.88 1.23 9.17
C GLY A 72 -12.06 1.93 9.83
N ARG A 73 -13.19 1.22 9.85
CA ARG A 73 -14.20 1.38 10.90
C ARG A 73 -13.63 0.96 12.25
#